data_AF-A0A2W6A612-F1
#
_entry.id   AF-A0A2W6A612-F1
#
_cell.length_a   1.000
_cell.length_b   1.000
_cell.length_c   1.000
_cell.angle_alpha   90.00
_cell.angle_beta   90.00
_cell.angle_gamma   90.00
#
_symmetry.space_group_name_H-M   'P 1'
#
loop_
_entity.id
_entity.type
_entity.pdbx_description
1 polymer ?
#
loop_
_entity_poly.entity_id
_entity_poly.type
_entity_poly.pdbx_seq_one_letter_code
_entity_poly.pdbx_strand_id
1 'polypeptide(L)'
;MKALAALEAYDVLIKYLNAPRAIADPVERVGEDTVINAAARALTGLHEARIFELLMSLAETRLLPGVIGALGRFGKVEVLPYLVEALAEDESRPVAEAALRNLGSSARQALLVAATQPSPPVGRESESSLRRRRSALQLLTEVGIQPETWPVLRNLMQDQDAKILVLACKISLASAMESEKEAAIRRLISLLLSVDLC
;
A
#
# COMPACT_ATOMS: atom_id res chain seq x y z
N MET A 1 25.75 1.16 14.57
CA MET A 1 24.71 2.22 14.42
C MET A 1 24.56 3.15 15.64
N LYS A 2 25.23 2.95 16.79
CA LYS A 2 25.15 3.90 17.92
C LYS A 2 26.09 5.14 17.78
N ALA A 3 27.05 5.12 16.86
CA ALA A 3 28.04 6.19 16.71
C ALA A 3 27.55 7.42 15.91
N LEU A 4 26.59 7.26 14.99
CA LEU A 4 26.06 8.37 14.19
C LEU A 4 25.07 9.26 14.96
N ALA A 5 24.41 8.72 15.99
CA ALA A 5 23.44 9.45 16.80
C ALA A 5 24.08 10.50 17.74
N ALA A 6 25.41 10.46 17.93
CA ALA A 6 26.14 11.33 18.85
C ALA A 6 26.83 12.53 18.16
N LEU A 7 26.65 12.73 16.85
CA LEU A 7 27.60 13.48 16.01
C LEU A 7 27.00 14.53 15.04
N GLU A 8 25.86 15.16 15.34
CA GLU A 8 25.23 16.16 14.42
C GLU A 8 24.88 15.60 13.01
N ALA A 9 24.98 14.27 12.83
CA ALA A 9 24.84 13.64 11.53
C ALA A 9 23.39 13.72 11.00
N TYR A 10 22.41 13.85 11.88
CA TYR A 10 21.02 14.02 11.48
C TYR A 10 20.79 15.35 10.75
N ASP A 11 21.44 16.44 11.19
CA ASP A 11 21.32 17.73 10.50
C ASP A 11 21.92 17.67 9.10
N VAL A 12 23.01 16.91 8.92
CA VAL A 12 23.58 16.64 7.60
C VAL A 12 22.61 15.86 6.71
N LEU A 13 21.95 14.83 7.25
CA LEU A 13 20.94 14.05 6.50
C LEU A 13 19.71 14.90 6.15
N ILE A 14 19.23 15.73 7.08
CA ILE A 14 18.10 16.65 6.85
C ILE A 14 18.49 17.66 5.77
N LYS A 15 19.67 18.26 5.87
CA LYS A 15 20.18 19.21 4.86
C LYS A 15 20.32 18.55 3.50
N TYR A 16 20.87 17.33 3.46
CA TYR A 16 20.97 16.54 2.25
C TYR A 16 19.59 16.30 1.66
N LEU A 17 18.63 15.75 2.41
CA LEU A 17 17.28 15.45 1.91
C LEU A 17 16.53 16.69 1.42
N ASN A 18 16.74 17.86 2.02
CA ASN A 18 16.14 19.12 1.56
C ASN A 18 16.81 19.73 0.32
N ALA A 19 17.98 19.25 -0.10
CA ALA A 19 18.67 19.83 -1.25
C ALA A 19 17.88 19.56 -2.55
N PRO A 20 17.68 20.57 -3.42
CA PRO A 20 17.04 20.37 -4.71
C PRO A 20 17.91 19.45 -5.59
N ARG A 21 17.25 18.54 -6.32
CA ARG A 21 17.92 17.54 -7.16
C ARG A 21 17.27 17.46 -8.52
N ALA A 22 18.08 17.66 -9.56
CA ALA A 22 17.71 17.39 -10.93
C ALA A 22 18.70 16.36 -11.51
N ILE A 23 18.42 15.08 -11.29
CA ILE A 23 19.26 13.98 -11.80
C ILE A 23 18.59 13.43 -13.07
N ALA A 24 19.16 13.77 -14.22
CA ALA A 24 18.65 13.36 -15.53
C ALA A 24 19.00 11.90 -15.83
N ASP A 25 20.20 11.46 -15.45
CA ASP A 25 20.69 10.11 -15.72
C ASP A 25 19.95 9.06 -14.85
N PRO A 26 19.38 8.00 -15.45
CA PRO A 26 18.69 6.96 -14.69
C PRO A 26 19.59 6.18 -13.73
N VAL A 27 20.87 5.97 -14.05
CA VAL A 27 21.79 5.19 -13.20
C VAL A 27 22.15 5.97 -11.95
N GLU A 28 22.52 7.24 -12.11
CA GLU A 28 22.73 8.17 -10.99
C GLU A 28 21.48 8.29 -10.11
N ARG A 29 20.29 8.29 -10.72
CA ARG A 29 19.02 8.36 -9.99
C ARG A 29 18.79 7.16 -9.07
N VAL A 30 19.09 5.95 -9.53
CA VAL A 30 18.99 4.74 -8.70
C VAL A 30 19.98 4.79 -7.53
N GLY A 31 21.19 5.29 -7.79
CA GLY A 31 22.18 5.54 -6.74
C GLY A 31 21.66 6.52 -5.69
N GLU A 32 21.08 7.63 -6.14
CA GLU A 32 20.49 8.65 -5.26
C GLU A 32 19.32 8.11 -4.44
N ASP A 33 18.42 7.34 -5.06
CA ASP A 33 17.27 6.75 -4.37
C ASP A 33 17.72 5.78 -3.26
N THR A 34 18.85 5.10 -3.46
CA THR A 34 19.47 4.27 -2.43
C THR A 34 19.92 5.11 -1.22
N VAL A 35 20.54 6.26 -1.46
CA VAL A 35 20.98 7.16 -0.39
C VAL A 35 19.80 7.80 0.33
N ILE A 36 18.78 8.26 -0.40
CA ILE A 36 17.54 8.80 0.19
C ILE A 36 16.86 7.74 1.07
N ASN A 37 16.76 6.50 0.58
CA ASN A 37 16.20 5.39 1.36
C ASN A 37 16.96 5.14 2.67
N ALA A 38 18.29 5.19 2.64
CA ALA A 38 19.12 5.02 3.83
C ALA A 38 18.95 6.19 4.82
N ALA A 39 18.94 7.42 4.31
CA ALA A 39 18.76 8.64 5.11
C ALA A 39 17.39 8.66 5.80
N ALA A 40 16.31 8.36 5.07
CA ALA A 40 14.94 8.31 5.62
C ALA A 40 14.82 7.30 6.77
N ARG A 41 15.39 6.10 6.60
CA ARG A 41 15.41 5.06 7.64
C ARG A 41 16.21 5.50 8.88
N ALA A 42 17.34 6.18 8.68
CA ALA A 42 18.16 6.68 9.78
C ALA A 42 17.43 7.75 10.60
N LEU A 43 16.67 8.63 9.93
CA LEU A 43 15.91 9.70 10.58
C LEU A 43 14.65 9.22 11.31
N THR A 44 14.15 8.02 11.00
CA THR A 44 12.91 7.50 11.59
C THR A 44 12.97 7.42 13.13
N GLY A 45 14.15 7.22 13.72
CA GLY A 45 14.31 7.13 15.16
C GLY A 45 13.98 8.42 15.93
N LEU A 46 14.03 9.58 15.28
CA LEU A 46 13.85 10.88 15.93
C LEU A 46 12.39 11.18 16.30
N HIS A 47 11.42 10.66 15.53
CA HIS A 47 9.98 10.88 15.74
C HIS A 47 9.57 12.37 15.88
N GLU A 48 10.30 13.28 15.27
CA GLU A 48 10.02 14.73 15.32
C GLU A 48 9.06 15.17 14.20
N ALA A 49 8.24 16.19 14.46
CA ALA A 49 7.27 16.72 13.49
C ALA A 49 7.93 17.20 12.18
N ARG A 50 9.07 17.91 12.27
CA ARG A 50 9.81 18.36 11.08
C ARG A 50 10.32 17.21 10.21
N ILE A 51 10.64 16.06 10.82
CA ILE A 51 11.09 14.87 10.08
C ILE A 51 9.91 14.23 9.38
N PHE A 52 8.76 14.16 10.05
CA PHE A 52 7.52 13.71 9.44
C PHE A 52 7.17 14.55 8.20
N GLU A 53 7.18 15.88 8.32
CA GLU A 53 6.91 16.81 7.21
C GLU A 53 7.89 16.64 6.05
N LEU A 54 9.19 16.50 6.34
CA LEU A 54 10.21 16.22 5.34
C LEU A 54 9.96 14.89 4.61
N LEU A 55 9.58 13.83 5.32
CA LEU A 55 9.30 12.54 4.69
C LEU A 55 8.02 12.58 3.84
N MET A 56 7.02 13.37 4.24
CA MET A 56 5.81 13.59 3.46
C MET A 56 6.12 14.31 2.14
N SER A 57 6.93 15.38 2.18
CA SER A 57 7.33 16.09 0.96
C SER A 57 8.15 15.23 0.00
N LEU A 58 8.98 14.31 0.54
CA LEU A 58 9.69 13.35 -0.29
C LEU A 58 8.72 12.36 -0.97
N ALA A 59 7.71 11.87 -0.23
CA ALA A 59 6.72 10.94 -0.75
C ALA A 59 5.82 11.53 -1.85
N GLU A 60 5.58 12.85 -1.83
CA GLU A 60 4.89 13.58 -2.91
C GLU A 60 5.61 13.47 -4.26
N THR A 61 6.94 13.34 -4.23
CA THR A 61 7.74 13.24 -5.45
C THR A 61 7.96 11.80 -5.88
N ARG A 62 8.27 10.91 -4.94
CA ARG A 62 8.56 9.49 -5.20
C ARG A 62 8.25 8.63 -3.98
N LEU A 63 7.57 7.52 -4.23
CA LEU A 63 7.20 6.54 -3.21
C LEU A 63 8.36 5.57 -2.94
N LEU A 64 9.49 6.07 -2.41
CA LEU A 64 10.67 5.24 -2.15
C LEU A 64 10.48 4.33 -0.91
N PRO A 65 10.93 3.06 -0.91
CA PRO A 65 10.63 2.10 0.16
C PRO A 65 11.08 2.54 1.56
N GLY A 66 12.23 3.22 1.65
CA GLY A 66 12.77 3.78 2.89
C GLY A 66 11.97 4.97 3.41
N VAL A 67 11.44 5.81 2.51
CA VAL A 67 10.57 6.94 2.87
C VAL A 67 9.20 6.41 3.32
N ILE A 68 8.58 5.52 2.55
CA ILE A 68 7.30 4.87 2.87
C ILE A 68 7.39 4.11 4.21
N GLY A 69 8.48 3.38 4.43
CA GLY A 69 8.71 2.67 5.69
C GLY A 69 8.93 3.60 6.88
N ALA A 70 9.61 4.72 6.67
CA ALA A 70 9.78 5.74 7.70
C ALA A 70 8.43 6.37 8.09
N LEU A 71 7.64 6.80 7.10
CA LEU A 71 6.29 7.33 7.30
C LEU A 71 5.37 6.35 8.03
N GLY A 72 5.37 5.07 7.63
CA GLY A 72 4.59 4.03 8.28
C GLY A 72 4.89 3.85 9.77
N ARG A 73 6.14 4.11 10.20
CA ARG A 73 6.55 4.02 11.61
C ARG A 73 6.06 5.19 12.46
N PHE A 74 5.70 6.33 11.86
CA PHE A 74 5.05 7.41 12.61
C PHE A 74 3.62 7.06 13.02
N GLY A 75 2.96 6.09 12.36
CA GLY A 75 1.62 5.63 12.73
C GLY A 75 0.52 6.68 12.58
N LYS A 76 0.76 7.72 11.76
CA LYS A 76 -0.16 8.83 11.53
C LYS A 76 -1.10 8.53 10.37
N VAL A 77 -2.40 8.85 10.49
CA VAL A 77 -3.39 8.57 9.43
C VAL A 77 -3.18 9.43 8.18
N GLU A 78 -2.50 10.55 8.34
CA GLU A 78 -2.11 11.48 7.28
C GLU A 78 -1.22 10.81 6.21
N VAL A 79 -0.54 9.70 6.54
CA VAL A 79 0.31 8.97 5.56
C VAL A 79 -0.48 8.05 4.64
N LEU A 80 -1.77 7.79 4.93
CA LEU A 80 -2.57 6.79 4.22
C LEU A 80 -2.59 6.95 2.70
N PRO A 81 -2.73 8.16 2.11
CA PRO A 81 -2.70 8.32 0.66
C PRO A 81 -1.41 7.76 0.03
N TYR A 82 -0.24 8.08 0.59
CA TYR A 82 1.05 7.61 0.10
C TYR A 82 1.26 6.12 0.30
N LEU A 83 0.80 5.56 1.43
CA LEU A 83 0.87 4.12 1.65
C LEU A 83 -0.02 3.35 0.65
N VAL A 84 -1.23 3.84 0.39
CA VAL A 84 -2.16 3.21 -0.56
C VAL A 84 -1.63 3.30 -1.99
N GLU A 85 -1.06 4.43 -2.38
CA GLU A 85 -0.44 4.59 -3.69
C GLU A 85 0.76 3.65 -3.85
N ALA A 86 1.59 3.52 -2.81
CA ALA A 86 2.77 2.65 -2.82
C ALA A 86 2.44 1.15 -2.94
N LEU A 87 1.19 0.71 -2.74
CA LEU A 87 0.76 -0.66 -3.05
C LEU A 87 0.85 -0.98 -4.55
N ALA A 88 0.83 0.04 -5.42
CA ALA A 88 0.98 -0.12 -6.86
C ALA A 88 2.44 -0.41 -7.28
N GLU A 89 3.41 -0.02 -6.44
CA GLU A 89 4.85 -0.08 -6.73
C GLU A 89 5.49 -1.38 -6.25
N ASP A 90 6.31 -2.03 -7.07
CA ASP A 90 6.91 -3.33 -6.70
C ASP A 90 7.89 -3.25 -5.54
N GLU A 91 8.72 -2.22 -5.51
CA GLU A 91 9.74 -2.06 -4.46
C GLU A 91 9.14 -1.60 -3.12
N SER A 92 8.10 -0.77 -3.16
CA SER A 92 7.53 -0.12 -1.97
C SER A 92 6.34 -0.86 -1.38
N ARG A 93 5.65 -1.69 -2.17
CA ARG A 93 4.46 -2.43 -1.73
C ARG A 93 4.67 -3.23 -0.45
N PRO A 94 5.73 -4.06 -0.27
CA PRO A 94 5.88 -4.85 0.95
C PRO A 94 5.98 -3.98 2.21
N VAL A 95 6.62 -2.81 2.09
CA VAL A 95 6.78 -1.86 3.19
C VAL A 95 5.47 -1.12 3.46
N ALA A 96 4.74 -0.74 2.41
CA ALA A 96 3.42 -0.13 2.51
C ALA A 96 2.40 -1.09 3.15
N GLU A 97 2.37 -2.35 2.75
CA GLU A 97 1.52 -3.38 3.35
C GLU A 97 1.81 -3.54 4.85
N ALA A 98 3.08 -3.57 5.25
CA ALA A 98 3.46 -3.64 6.66
C ALA A 98 2.97 -2.41 7.44
N ALA A 99 3.12 -1.21 6.87
CA ALA A 99 2.66 0.03 7.48
C ALA A 99 1.12 0.07 7.62
N LEU A 100 0.39 -0.30 6.57
CA LEU A 100 -1.08 -0.33 6.57
C LEU A 100 -1.62 -1.37 7.56
N ARG A 101 -0.96 -2.52 7.69
CA ARG A 101 -1.30 -3.53 8.71
C ARG A 101 -1.12 -2.99 10.13
N ASN A 102 -0.03 -2.26 10.39
CA ASN A 102 0.22 -1.65 11.69
C ASN A 102 -0.79 -0.55 12.04
N LEU A 103 -1.26 0.21 11.04
CA LEU A 103 -2.35 1.19 11.22
C LEU A 103 -3.71 0.51 11.50
N GLY A 104 -3.86 -0.75 11.12
CA GLY A 104 -5.02 -1.57 11.45
C GLY A 104 -6.33 -0.94 10.99
N SER A 105 -7.30 -0.83 11.91
CA SER A 105 -8.64 -0.34 11.60
C SER A 105 -8.67 1.08 11.01
N SER A 106 -7.68 1.92 11.34
CA SER A 106 -7.56 3.28 10.78
C SER A 106 -7.32 3.29 9.26
N ALA A 107 -6.78 2.21 8.70
CA ALA A 107 -6.54 2.09 7.26
C ALA A 107 -7.76 1.58 6.46
N ARG A 108 -8.80 1.05 7.13
CA ARG A 108 -9.91 0.33 6.47
C ARG A 108 -10.58 1.12 5.36
N GLN A 109 -10.92 2.39 5.61
CA GLN A 109 -11.62 3.21 4.62
C GLN A 109 -10.74 3.46 3.39
N ALA A 110 -9.45 3.74 3.59
CA ALA A 110 -8.51 3.96 2.50
C ALA A 110 -8.30 2.68 1.68
N LEU A 111 -8.22 1.51 2.33
CA LEU A 111 -8.13 0.21 1.67
C LEU A 111 -9.41 -0.14 0.89
N LEU A 112 -10.58 0.18 1.43
CA LEU A 112 -11.86 -0.02 0.75
C LEU A 112 -11.91 0.76 -0.56
N VAL A 113 -11.59 2.06 -0.50
CA VAL A 113 -11.50 2.92 -1.68
C VAL A 113 -10.49 2.35 -2.68
N ALA A 114 -9.32 1.91 -2.20
CA ALA A 114 -8.28 1.35 -3.05
C ALA A 114 -8.72 0.07 -3.76
N ALA A 115 -9.45 -0.82 -3.08
CA ALA A 115 -9.94 -2.09 -3.61
C ALA A 115 -11.02 -1.91 -4.70
N THR A 116 -11.85 -0.87 -4.60
CA THR A 116 -13.02 -0.68 -5.45
C THR A 116 -12.82 0.29 -6.61
N GLN A 117 -11.70 1.01 -6.67
CA GLN A 117 -11.43 2.00 -7.70
C GLN A 117 -10.36 1.50 -8.68
N PRO A 118 -10.75 1.01 -9.88
CA PRO A 118 -9.79 0.70 -10.94
C PRO A 118 -9.15 1.96 -11.52
N SER A 119 -7.92 1.82 -12.04
CA SER A 119 -7.18 2.89 -12.70
C SER A 119 -6.52 2.41 -14.01
N PRO A 120 -6.86 3.01 -15.17
CA PRO A 120 -7.86 4.08 -15.33
C PRO A 120 -9.30 3.59 -15.04
N PRO A 121 -10.25 4.47 -14.69
CA PRO A 121 -11.63 4.08 -14.39
C PRO A 121 -12.40 3.49 -15.59
N VAL A 122 -11.97 3.85 -16.81
CA VAL A 122 -12.57 3.41 -18.07
C VAL A 122 -11.49 2.78 -18.94
N GLY A 123 -11.81 1.63 -19.53
CA GLY A 123 -10.91 0.88 -20.39
C GLY A 123 -10.21 -0.26 -19.66
N ARG A 124 -9.06 -0.68 -20.19
CA ARG A 124 -8.27 -1.76 -19.60
C ARG A 124 -7.51 -1.25 -18.39
N GLU A 125 -7.79 -1.83 -17.23
CA GLU A 125 -7.07 -1.54 -16.00
C GLU A 125 -5.58 -1.89 -16.13
N SER A 126 -4.71 -1.04 -15.57
CA SER A 126 -3.26 -1.28 -15.53
C SER A 126 -2.88 -2.35 -14.51
N GLU A 127 -1.76 -3.05 -14.72
CA GLU A 127 -1.26 -4.05 -13.76
C GLU A 127 -0.94 -3.42 -12.39
N SER A 128 -0.39 -2.20 -12.37
CA SER A 128 -0.14 -1.46 -11.13
C SER A 128 -1.43 -1.19 -10.34
N SER A 129 -2.54 -0.89 -11.04
CA SER A 129 -3.84 -0.73 -10.38
C SER A 129 -4.41 -2.06 -9.89
N LEU A 130 -4.35 -3.13 -10.69
CA LEU A 130 -4.78 -4.47 -10.26
C LEU A 130 -4.04 -4.93 -9.01
N ARG A 131 -2.72 -4.76 -9.00
CA ARG A 131 -1.85 -5.04 -7.85
C ARG A 131 -2.23 -4.23 -6.62
N ARG A 132 -2.47 -2.93 -6.74
CA ARG A 132 -2.97 -2.11 -5.62
C ARG A 132 -4.29 -2.64 -5.07
N ARG A 133 -5.25 -2.97 -5.95
CA ARG A 133 -6.56 -3.53 -5.55
C ARG A 133 -6.45 -4.89 -4.86
N ARG A 134 -5.63 -5.80 -5.42
CA ARG A 134 -5.36 -7.12 -4.83
C ARG A 134 -4.73 -6.98 -3.44
N SER A 135 -3.73 -6.11 -3.29
CA SER A 135 -3.05 -5.86 -2.02
C SER A 135 -4.01 -5.25 -0.99
N ALA A 136 -4.84 -4.29 -1.42
CA ALA A 136 -5.86 -3.69 -0.56
C ALA A 136 -6.89 -4.71 -0.05
N LEU A 137 -7.39 -5.58 -0.93
CA LEU A 137 -8.31 -6.66 -0.55
C LEU A 137 -7.67 -7.68 0.40
N GLN A 138 -6.42 -8.06 0.14
CA GLN A 138 -5.67 -8.95 1.02
C GLN A 138 -5.56 -8.32 2.42
N LEU A 139 -5.17 -7.04 2.52
CA LEU A 139 -5.09 -6.31 3.77
C LEU A 139 -6.45 -6.19 4.47
N LEU A 140 -7.54 -5.98 3.74
CA LEU A 140 -8.89 -5.98 4.31
C LEU A 140 -9.26 -7.34 4.93
N THR A 141 -8.79 -8.47 4.38
CA THR A 141 -8.98 -9.79 5.02
C THR A 141 -8.23 -9.94 6.33
N GLU A 142 -7.12 -9.21 6.51
CA GLU A 142 -6.26 -9.29 7.70
C GLU A 142 -6.67 -8.30 8.78
N VAL A 143 -6.98 -7.07 8.40
CA VAL A 143 -7.46 -6.00 9.31
C VAL A 143 -8.91 -6.23 9.75
N GLY A 144 -9.63 -7.07 9.01
CA GLY A 144 -11.05 -7.33 9.18
C GLY A 144 -11.92 -6.21 8.61
N ILE A 145 -13.09 -6.61 8.11
CA ILE A 145 -14.13 -5.68 7.66
C ILE A 145 -15.34 -5.76 8.60
N GLN A 146 -16.09 -4.67 8.65
CA GLN A 146 -17.39 -4.68 9.30
C GLN A 146 -18.45 -5.26 8.34
N PRO A 147 -19.44 -6.03 8.81
CA PRO A 147 -20.50 -6.58 7.96
C PRO A 147 -21.18 -5.53 7.08
N GLU A 148 -21.34 -4.29 7.59
CA GLU A 148 -21.95 -3.17 6.89
C GLU A 148 -21.13 -2.68 5.68
N THR A 149 -19.84 -3.04 5.63
CA THR A 149 -18.94 -2.71 4.50
C THR A 149 -19.09 -3.70 3.35
N TRP A 150 -19.59 -4.91 3.62
CA TRP A 150 -19.70 -5.97 2.61
C TRP A 150 -20.49 -5.55 1.34
N PRO A 151 -21.63 -4.83 1.43
CA PRO A 151 -22.37 -4.41 0.23
C PRO A 151 -21.53 -3.61 -0.80
N VAL A 152 -20.48 -2.93 -0.36
CA VAL A 152 -19.57 -2.17 -1.24
C VAL A 152 -18.63 -3.10 -2.01
N LEU A 153 -18.25 -4.23 -1.43
CA LEU A 153 -17.30 -5.19 -2.00
C LEU A 153 -17.97 -6.30 -2.81
N ARG A 154 -19.27 -6.54 -2.61
CA ARG A 154 -19.98 -7.70 -3.19
C ARG A 154 -19.81 -7.84 -4.72
N ASN A 155 -19.77 -6.72 -5.43
CA ASN A 155 -19.66 -6.72 -6.89
C ASN A 155 -18.30 -7.25 -7.37
N LEU A 156 -17.27 -7.23 -6.50
CA LEU A 156 -15.94 -7.75 -6.82
C LEU A 156 -15.92 -9.28 -6.97
N MET A 157 -16.95 -10.00 -6.52
CA MET A 157 -17.10 -11.44 -6.85
C MET A 157 -17.33 -11.69 -8.35
N GLN A 158 -17.64 -10.63 -9.11
CA GLN A 158 -17.78 -10.68 -10.57
C GLN A 158 -16.61 -9.99 -11.29
N ASP A 159 -15.53 -9.67 -10.58
CA ASP A 159 -14.36 -9.05 -11.20
C ASP A 159 -13.72 -9.97 -12.24
N GLN A 160 -13.14 -9.36 -13.28
CA GLN A 160 -12.43 -10.08 -14.34
C GLN A 160 -11.10 -10.63 -13.86
N ASP A 161 -10.47 -9.98 -12.87
CA ASP A 161 -9.26 -10.47 -12.25
C ASP A 161 -9.58 -11.59 -11.25
N ALA A 162 -9.10 -12.79 -11.54
CA ALA A 162 -9.37 -13.97 -10.72
C ALA A 162 -8.91 -13.81 -9.26
N LYS A 163 -7.79 -13.10 -9.01
CA LYS A 163 -7.30 -12.87 -7.63
C LYS A 163 -8.22 -11.93 -6.86
N ILE A 164 -8.67 -10.84 -7.48
CA ILE A 164 -9.66 -9.93 -6.88
C ILE A 164 -10.95 -10.67 -6.55
N LEU A 165 -11.46 -11.48 -7.49
CA LEU A 165 -12.66 -12.30 -7.30
C LEU A 165 -12.51 -13.25 -6.11
N VAL A 166 -11.40 -14.00 -6.04
CA VAL A 166 -11.14 -14.95 -4.95
C VAL A 166 -11.05 -14.24 -3.61
N LEU A 167 -10.36 -13.10 -3.55
CA LEU A 167 -10.26 -12.30 -2.33
C LEU A 167 -11.63 -11.75 -1.90
N ALA A 168 -12.45 -11.28 -2.84
CA ALA A 168 -13.82 -10.84 -2.55
C ALA A 168 -14.70 -11.99 -2.03
N CYS A 169 -14.59 -13.19 -2.62
CA CYS A 169 -15.29 -14.38 -2.12
C CYS A 169 -14.83 -14.76 -0.71
N LYS A 170 -13.52 -14.69 -0.42
CA LYS A 170 -12.97 -14.92 0.92
C LYS A 170 -13.56 -13.94 1.96
N ILE A 171 -13.67 -12.66 1.59
CA ILE A 171 -14.30 -11.65 2.44
C ILE A 171 -15.79 -11.95 2.66
N SER A 172 -16.52 -12.35 1.60
CA SER A 172 -17.93 -12.77 1.68
C SER A 172 -18.11 -13.88 2.71
N LEU A 173 -17.31 -14.94 2.61
CA LEU A 173 -17.40 -16.11 3.50
C LEU A 173 -17.18 -15.75 4.97
N ALA A 174 -16.36 -14.74 5.24
CA ALA A 174 -16.08 -14.27 6.59
C ALA A 174 -17.15 -13.33 7.16
N SER A 175 -17.84 -12.54 6.32
CA SER A 175 -18.55 -11.34 6.79
C SER A 175 -19.99 -11.16 6.27
N ALA A 176 -20.37 -11.90 5.22
CA ALA A 176 -21.66 -11.75 4.55
C ALA A 176 -22.75 -12.64 5.17
N MET A 177 -24.00 -12.47 4.71
CA MET A 177 -25.11 -13.34 5.07
C MET A 177 -25.01 -14.70 4.36
N GLU A 178 -25.69 -15.74 4.87
CA GLU A 178 -25.60 -17.11 4.32
C GLU A 178 -25.89 -17.21 2.82
N SER A 179 -26.89 -16.47 2.31
CA SER A 179 -27.20 -16.45 0.87
C SER A 179 -26.05 -15.92 0.01
N GLU A 180 -25.27 -14.96 0.52
CA GLU A 180 -24.11 -14.39 -0.17
C GLU A 180 -22.87 -15.28 -0.03
N LYS A 181 -22.76 -16.02 1.07
CA LYS A 181 -21.75 -17.08 1.23
C LYS A 181 -21.97 -18.20 0.22
N GLU A 182 -23.22 -18.66 0.05
CA GLU A 182 -23.57 -19.64 -0.98
C GLU A 182 -23.21 -19.16 -2.39
N ALA A 183 -23.50 -17.88 -2.69
CA ALA A 183 -23.13 -17.27 -3.96
C ALA A 183 -21.61 -17.25 -4.17
N ALA A 184 -20.83 -16.93 -3.11
CA ALA A 184 -19.37 -16.96 -3.15
C ALA A 184 -18.83 -18.38 -3.41
N ILE A 185 -19.38 -19.41 -2.75
CA ILE A 185 -19.00 -20.82 -2.97
C ILE A 185 -19.25 -21.22 -4.42
N ARG A 186 -20.45 -20.95 -4.95
CA ARG A 186 -20.79 -21.25 -6.35
C ARG A 186 -19.83 -20.56 -7.32
N ARG A 187 -19.45 -19.31 -7.03
CA ARG A 187 -18.52 -18.55 -7.85
C ARG A 187 -17.12 -19.16 -7.83
N LEU A 188 -16.63 -19.57 -6.67
CA LEU A 188 -15.34 -20.25 -6.52
C LEU A 188 -15.31 -21.60 -7.26
N ILE A 189 -16.38 -22.41 -7.15
CA ILE A 189 -16.50 -23.68 -7.89
C ILE A 189 -16.45 -23.43 -9.40
N SER A 190 -17.21 -22.44 -9.89
CA SER A 190 -17.20 -22.08 -11.32
C SER A 190 -15.82 -21.65 -11.80
N LEU A 191 -15.05 -20.93 -10.98
CA LEU A 191 -13.69 -20.52 -11.32
C LEU A 191 -12.75 -21.74 -11.40
N LEU A 192 -12.81 -22.66 -10.43
CA LEU A 192 -11.99 -23.88 -10.45
C LEU A 192 -12.23 -24.71 -11.71
N LEU A 193 -13.50 -24.94 -12.06
CA LEU A 193 -13.86 -25.69 -13.28
C LEU A 193 -13.37 -25.01 -14.56
N SER A 194 -13.25 -23.68 -14.58
CA SER A 194 -12.72 -22.97 -15.76
C SER A 194 -11.21 -23.07 -15.92
N VAL A 195 -10.47 -23.26 -14.81
CA VAL A 195 -9.01 -23.43 -14.81
C VAL A 195 -8.62 -24.84 -15.24
N ASP A 196 -9.37 -25.85 -14.82
CA ASP A 196 -9.12 -27.27 -15.19
C ASP A 196 -9.39 -27.59 -16.68
N LEU A 197 -10.02 -26.66 -17.41
CA LEU A 197 -10.36 -26.80 -18.83
C LEU A 197 -9.40 -26.06 -19.78
N CYS A 198 -8.34 -25.45 -19.25
CA CYS A 198 -7.31 -24.72 -20.01
C CYS A 198 -5.94 -25.41 -19.89
#